data_AF-A0A353TGR9-F1
#
_entry.id   AF-A0A353TGR9-F1
#
_cell.length_a   1.000
_cell.length_b   1.000
_cell.length_c   1.000
_cell.angle_alpha   90.00
_cell.angle_beta   90.00
_cell.angle_gamma   90.00
#
_symmetry.space_group_name_H-M   'P 1'
#
loop_
_entity.id
_entity.type
_entity.pdbx_description
1 polymer ?
#
loop_
_entity_poly.entity_id
_entity_poly.type
_entity_poly.pdbx_seq_one_letter_code
_entity_poly.pdbx_strand_id
1 'polypeptide(L)' 'MGKFVITTRKSGEFQFNLKAGNGQVILSSEGYSTKTACLNGVESVKKNSQEDARFEKNVAKNGKFYF' A
#
# COMPACT_ATOMS: atom_id res chain seq x y z
N MET A 1 -1.45 -13.46 10.38
CA MET A 1 -0.69 -12.19 10.38
C MET A 1 -0.66 -11.65 8.96
N GLY A 2 -0.84 -10.33 8.78
CA GLY A 2 -0.72 -9.71 7.45
C GLY A 2 0.74 -9.66 6.98
N LYS A 3 0.97 -9.49 5.67
CA LYS A 3 2.33 -9.38 5.10
C LYS A 3 2.40 -8.42 3.92
N PHE A 4 3.54 -7.73 3.80
CA PHE A 4 3.88 -6.95 2.62
C PHE A 4 4.48 -7.86 1.54
N VAL A 5 4.01 -7.71 0.30
CA VAL A 5 4.51 -8.43 -0.88
C VAL A 5 4.97 -7.41 -1.90
N ILE A 6 6.26 -7.40 -2.21
CA ILE A 6 6.85 -6.54 -3.24
C ILE A 6 6.88 -7.30 -4.57
N THR A 7 6.39 -6.65 -5.63
CA THR A 7 6.37 -7.17 -6.99
C THR A 7 6.89 -6.13 -7.97
N THR A 8 7.49 -6.57 -9.06
CA THR A 8 7.84 -5.69 -10.19
C THR A 8 6.67 -5.65 -11.17
N ARG A 9 6.22 -4.46 -11.53
CA ARG A 9 5.16 -4.21 -12.52
C ARG A 9 5.69 -4.48 -13.93
N LYS A 10 4.77 -4.59 -14.90
CA LYS A 10 5.12 -4.67 -16.33
C LYS A 10 5.91 -3.45 -16.82
N SER A 11 5.74 -2.29 -16.17
CA SER A 11 6.50 -1.06 -16.41
C SER A 11 7.95 -1.11 -15.90
N GLY A 12 8.34 -2.15 -15.16
CA GLY A 12 9.64 -2.24 -14.49
C GLY A 12 9.70 -1.60 -13.10
N GLU A 13 8.64 -0.89 -12.68
CA GLU A 13 8.53 -0.28 -11.36
C GLU A 13 8.28 -1.31 -10.26
N PHE A 14 8.75 -1.01 -9.06
CA PHE A 14 8.48 -1.80 -7.85
C PHE A 14 7.19 -1.33 -7.20
N GLN A 15 6.35 -2.25 -6.77
CA GLN A 15 5.12 -1.96 -6.03
C GLN A 15 5.03 -2.92 -4.85
N PHE A 16 4.51 -2.46 -3.71
CA PHE A 16 4.14 -3.34 -2.61
C PHE A 16 2.63 -3.44 -2.41
N ASN A 17 2.18 -4.61 -1.96
CA ASN A 17 0.82 -4.86 -1.53
C ASN A 17 0.82 -5.35 -0.08
N LEU A 18 -0.09 -4.84 0.75
CA LEU A 18 -0.38 -5.42 2.06
C LEU A 18 -1.48 -6.46 1.89
N LYS A 19 -1.19 -7.71 2.27
CA LYS A 19 -2.17 -8.79 2.32
C LYS A 19 -2.60 -9.04 3.75
N ALA A 20 -3.90 -9.12 3.99
CA ALA A 20 -4.48 -9.58 5.24
C ALA A 20 -4.19 -11.07 5.48
N GLY A 21 -4.49 -11.57 6.68
CA GLY A 21 -4.24 -12.97 7.05
C GLY A 21 -4.98 -14.00 6.16
N ASN A 22 -6.11 -13.59 5.57
CA ASN A 22 -6.88 -14.38 4.61
C ASN A 22 -6.34 -14.28 3.16
N GLY A 23 -5.23 -13.58 2.93
CA GLY A 23 -4.62 -13.40 1.61
C GLY A 23 -5.20 -12.26 0.76
N GLN A 24 -6.26 -11.59 1.21
CA GLN A 24 -6.86 -10.45 0.52
C GLN A 24 -5.91 -9.26 0.50
N VAL A 25 -5.75 -8.61 -0.65
CA VAL A 25 -5.03 -7.34 -0.75
C VAL A 25 -5.90 -6.23 -0.17
N ILE A 26 -5.37 -5.53 0.84
CA ILE A 26 -6.07 -4.45 1.56
C ILE A 26 -5.41 -3.08 1.35
N LEU A 27 -4.18 -3.04 0.82
CA LEU A 27 -3.50 -1.82 0.43
C LEU A 27 -2.56 -2.13 -0.73
N SER A 28 -2.52 -1.24 -1.72
CA SER A 28 -1.62 -1.30 -2.87
C SER A 28 -0.90 0.03 -2.99
N SER A 29 0.43 0.00 -3.00
CA SER A 29 1.21 1.22 -3.20
C SER A 29 1.16 1.71 -4.64
N GLU A 30 1.66 2.92 -4.86
CA GLU A 30 2.07 3.38 -6.18
C GLU A 30 3.30 2.60 -6.69
N GLY A 31 3.71 2.88 -7.93
CA GLY A 31 4.93 2.34 -8.52
C GLY A 31 6.13 3.17 -8.11
N TYR A 32 7.22 2.51 -7.72
CA TYR A 32 8.49 3.12 -7.38
C TYR A 32 9.54 2.75 -8.41
N SER A 33 10.37 3.71 -8.81
CA SER A 33 11.48 3.48 -9.75
C SER A 33 12.59 2.59 -9.19
N THR A 34 12.76 2.54 -7.87
CA THR A 34 13.80 1.73 -7.21
C THR A 34 13.24 0.88 -6.09
N LYS A 35 13.88 -0.27 -5.85
CA LYS A 35 13.53 -1.18 -4.75
C LYS A 35 13.70 -0.51 -3.38
N THR A 36 14.73 0.31 -3.21
CA THR A 36 14.98 1.05 -1.96
C THR A 36 13.86 2.04 -1.65
N ALA A 37 13.40 2.81 -2.65
CA ALA A 37 12.25 3.71 -2.45
C ALA A 37 10.97 2.93 -2.08
N CYS A 38 10.74 1.77 -2.71
CA CYS A 38 9.63 0.90 -2.37
C CYS A 38 9.69 0.39 -0.92
N LEU A 39 10.87 -0.03 -0.45
CA LEU A 39 11.09 -0.47 0.93
C LEU A 39 10.90 0.67 1.93
N ASN A 40 11.38 1.88 1.63
CA ASN A 40 11.13 3.06 2.45
C ASN A 40 9.64 3.38 2.54
N GLY A 41 8.89 3.19 1.46
CA GLY A 41 7.43 3.28 1.44
C GLY A 41 6.77 2.29 2.41
N VAL A 42 7.23 1.03 2.45
CA VAL A 42 6.73 0.03 3.41
C VAL A 42 6.98 0.47 4.85
N GLU A 43 8.18 0.93 5.18
CA GLU A 43 8.50 1.41 6.54
C GLU A 43 7.70 2.64 6.93
N SER A 44 7.48 3.57 5.99
CA SER A 44 6.60 4.72 6.18
C SER A 44 5.17 4.28 6.49
N VAL A 45 4.61 3.34 5.73
CA VAL A 45 3.25 2.81 5.99
C VAL A 45 3.18 2.14 7.35
N LYS A 46 4.15 1.31 7.73
CA LYS A 46 4.18 0.68 9.05
C LYS A 46 4.13 1.72 10.17
N LYS A 47 4.95 2.78 10.08
CA LYS A 47 5.00 3.85 11.08
C LYS A 47 3.68 4.62 11.14
N ASN A 48 3.18 5.09 10.00
CA ASN A 48 2.00 5.97 9.94
C ASN A 48 0.67 5.23 10.13
N SER A 49 0.63 3.91 9.90
CA SER A 49 -0.60 3.10 10.04
C SER A 49 -1.21 3.13 11.45
N GLN A 50 -0.43 3.53 12.45
CA GLN A 50 -0.89 3.65 13.84
C GLN A 50 -1.64 4.97 14.11
N GLU A 51 -1.56 5.95 13.21
CA GLU A 51 -2.18 7.26 13.35
C GLU A 51 -3.37 7.41 12.39
N ASP A 52 -4.61 7.42 12.90
CA ASP A 52 -5.82 7.57 12.07
C ASP A 52 -5.82 8.86 11.23
N ALA A 53 -5.23 9.93 11.75
CA ALA A 53 -5.08 11.21 11.05
C ALA A 53 -4.17 11.15 9.81
N ARG A 54 -3.43 10.06 9.59
CA ARG A 54 -2.58 9.85 8.41
C ARG A 54 -3.32 9.21 7.24
N PHE A 55 -4.60 8.88 7.40
CA PHE A 55 -5.44 8.29 6.36
C PHE A 55 -6.28 9.37 5.68
N GLU A 56 -6.21 9.43 4.35
CA GLU A 56 -7.05 10.34 3.56
C GLU A 56 -8.35 9.65 3.14
N LYS A 57 -9.34 9.67 4.04
CA LYS A 57 -10.63 8.98 3.84
C LYS A 57 -11.48 9.72 2.81
N ASN A 58 -11.71 9.09 1.66
CA ASN A 58 -12.43 9.65 0.53
C ASN A 58 -13.64 8.78 0.12
N VAL A 59 -14.55 9.39 -0.64
CA VAL A 59 -15.73 8.72 -1.20
C VAL A 59 -15.70 8.85 -2.73
N ALA A 60 -15.68 7.73 -3.42
CA ALA A 60 -15.72 7.72 -4.88
C ALA A 60 -17.09 8.16 -5.40
N LYS A 61 -17.16 8.59 -6.67
CA LYS A 61 -18.42 9.05 -7.31
C LYS A 61 -19.56 8.03 -7.26
N ASN A 62 -19.25 6.74 -7.08
CA ASN A 62 -20.20 5.65 -6.95
C ASN A 62 -20.57 5.32 -5.48
N GLY A 63 -20.24 6.20 -4.53
CA GLY A 63 -20.53 6.05 -3.11
C GLY A 63 -19.63 5.08 -2.35
N LYS A 64 -18.62 4.48 -3.00
CA LYS A 64 -17.68 3.57 -2.32
C LYS A 64 -16.61 4.35 -1.55
N PHE A 65 -16.41 3.99 -0.29
CA PHE A 65 -15.36 4.52 0.55
C PHE A 65 -13.99 3.94 0.17
N TYR A 66 -12.96 4.79 0.23
CA TYR A 66 -11.56 4.39 0.14
C TYR A 66 -10.70 5.33 0.99
N PHE A 67 -9.43 4.96 1.18
CA PHE A 67 -8.44 5.75 1.89
C PHE A 67 -7.06 5.54 1.28
#